data_AF-A0A453NQJ1-F1
#
_entry.id   AF-A0A453NQJ1-F1
#
_cell.length_a   1.000
_cell.length_b   1.000
_cell.length_c   1.000
_cell.angle_alpha   90.00
_cell.angle_beta   90.00
_cell.angle_gamma   90.00
#
_symmetry.space_group_name_H-M   'P 1'
#
loop_
_entity.id
_entity.type
_entity.pdbx_description
1 polymer ?
#
loop_
_entity_poly.entity_id
_entity_poly.type
_entity_poly.pdbx_seq_one_letter_code
_entity_poly.pdbx_strand_id
1 'polypeptide(L)'
;MQTMYSSNGWDSYSWAWDATADEVEVVVHNPGVTEDPACGPLIDSVAIKTLTPPRRTNKNLVKNGDFEEGPYIIPGTKWGVLIPSRMVDEHSPLPGWMVESLKAVKYIDSDHFAVPRGRRAVELLAGRESAIAQVIRTVPGRQYALSFSVGNASNTCRGSLMVEAYAGRESTKVPYESAGQGGAAKRAVLPFRATSSRTRVVFFSSFYNTRTDDMSSLCGPVIDDVAVVSVRARPPKRA
;
A
#
# COMPACT_ATOMS: atom_id res chain seq x y z
N MET A 1 -15.46 11.85 4.46
CA MET A 1 -14.20 11.83 3.69
C MET A 1 -13.87 13.25 3.28
N GLN A 2 -12.67 13.77 3.58
CA GLN A 2 -12.33 15.19 3.35
C GLN A 2 -11.34 15.42 2.21
N THR A 3 -10.64 14.38 1.73
CA THR A 3 -9.66 14.48 0.64
C THR A 3 -10.23 13.82 -0.61
N MET A 4 -10.32 14.60 -1.70
CA MET A 4 -10.59 14.09 -3.04
C MET A 4 -9.29 13.53 -3.62
N TYR A 5 -9.32 12.28 -4.11
CA TYR A 5 -8.14 11.64 -4.70
C TYR A 5 -8.21 11.59 -6.22
N SER A 6 -9.41 11.79 -6.79
CA SER A 6 -9.64 11.79 -8.22
C SER A 6 -10.48 12.99 -8.68
N SER A 7 -10.19 13.46 -9.90
CA SER A 7 -10.92 14.55 -10.59
C SER A 7 -12.13 14.06 -11.39
N ASN A 8 -12.23 12.75 -11.65
CA ASN A 8 -13.24 12.14 -12.53
C ASN A 8 -14.60 11.86 -11.84
N GLY A 9 -14.75 12.24 -10.57
CA GLY A 9 -16.01 12.19 -9.82
C GLY A 9 -16.37 10.85 -9.16
N TRP A 10 -15.62 9.77 -9.41
CA TRP A 10 -15.85 8.46 -8.79
C TRP A 10 -14.59 7.89 -8.18
N ASP A 11 -14.69 7.48 -6.92
CA ASP A 11 -13.65 6.81 -6.16
C ASP A 11 -14.24 5.58 -5.47
N SER A 12 -13.50 4.46 -5.49
CA SER A 12 -13.84 3.28 -4.72
C SER A 12 -13.09 3.32 -3.40
N TYR A 13 -13.80 3.09 -2.29
CA TYR A 13 -13.19 3.02 -0.95
C TYR A 13 -13.42 1.64 -0.34
N SER A 14 -12.44 1.17 0.43
CA SER A 14 -12.56 -0.10 1.12
C SER A 14 -12.19 0.03 2.60
N TRP A 15 -13.03 -0.62 3.41
CA TRP A 15 -12.82 -0.89 4.82
C TRP A 15 -12.92 -2.41 5.02
N ALA A 16 -12.34 -2.90 6.11
CA ALA A 16 -12.43 -4.29 6.51
C ALA A 16 -12.77 -4.35 7.99
N TRP A 17 -13.46 -5.42 8.38
CA TRP A 17 -13.81 -5.75 9.75
C TRP A 17 -13.81 -7.28 9.92
N ASP A 18 -13.70 -7.75 11.15
CA ASP A 18 -13.95 -9.15 11.48
C ASP A 18 -15.45 -9.34 11.76
N ALA A 19 -16.12 -10.20 11.00
CA ALA A 19 -17.52 -10.57 11.25
C ALA A 19 -17.59 -11.46 12.50
N THR A 20 -18.10 -10.92 13.61
CA THR A 20 -18.20 -11.60 14.91
C THR A 20 -19.55 -12.28 15.14
N ALA A 21 -20.49 -12.12 14.20
CA ALA A 21 -21.83 -12.71 14.21
C ALA A 21 -22.22 -13.15 12.80
N ASP A 22 -23.20 -14.05 12.71
CA ASP A 22 -23.74 -14.55 11.43
C ASP A 22 -24.52 -13.48 10.66
N GLU A 23 -25.03 -12.48 11.37
CA GLU A 23 -25.72 -11.32 10.81
C GLU A 23 -24.95 -10.05 11.17
N VAL A 24 -24.68 -9.21 10.16
CA VAL A 24 -24.01 -7.91 10.32
C VAL A 24 -24.79 -6.86 9.55
N GLU A 25 -25.10 -5.75 10.21
CA GLU A 25 -25.68 -4.56 9.58
C GLU A 25 -24.57 -3.57 9.21
N VAL A 26 -24.51 -3.19 7.94
CA VAL A 26 -23.57 -2.16 7.44
C VAL A 26 -24.35 -0.92 7.08
N VAL A 27 -24.17 0.15 7.85
CA VAL A 27 -24.87 1.42 7.66
C VAL A 27 -23.92 2.44 7.04
N VAL A 28 -24.29 2.99 5.88
CA VAL A 28 -23.62 4.16 5.30
C VAL A 28 -24.49 5.37 5.56
N HIS A 29 -23.97 6.33 6.32
CA HIS A 29 -24.73 7.49 6.78
C HIS A 29 -23.97 8.80 6.53
N ASN A 30 -24.64 9.80 5.94
CA ASN A 30 -24.16 11.17 5.91
C ASN A 30 -24.57 11.88 7.20
N PRO A 31 -23.62 12.27 8.08
CA PRO A 31 -23.95 12.90 9.36
C PRO A 31 -24.44 14.35 9.22
N GLY A 32 -24.42 14.95 8.02
CA GLY A 32 -24.99 16.28 7.77
C GLY A 32 -24.24 17.44 8.44
N VAL A 33 -22.95 17.24 8.79
CA VAL A 33 -22.11 18.22 9.51
C VAL A 33 -21.42 19.22 8.55
N THR A 34 -21.66 19.08 7.24
CA THR A 34 -21.17 20.00 6.21
C THR A 34 -22.00 21.28 6.14
N GLU A 35 -21.48 22.32 5.47
CA GLU A 35 -22.17 23.63 5.34
C GLU A 35 -23.60 23.49 4.83
N ASP A 36 -23.83 22.56 3.91
CA ASP A 36 -25.16 22.09 3.50
C ASP A 36 -25.34 20.62 3.93
N PRO A 37 -26.28 20.30 4.84
CA PRO A 37 -26.57 18.93 5.25
C PRO A 37 -27.13 18.04 4.13
N ALA A 38 -27.73 18.63 3.09
CA ALA A 38 -28.22 17.89 1.92
C ALA A 38 -27.08 17.48 0.98
N CYS A 39 -25.91 18.09 1.10
CA CYS A 39 -24.72 17.72 0.33
C CYS A 39 -24.08 16.46 0.93
N GLY A 40 -24.25 15.31 0.27
CA GLY A 40 -23.63 14.04 0.63
C GLY A 40 -23.06 13.31 -0.59
N PRO A 41 -22.22 12.29 -0.39
CA PRO A 41 -21.70 11.51 -1.50
C PRO A 41 -22.82 10.73 -2.20
N LEU A 42 -22.77 10.64 -3.52
CA LEU A 42 -23.56 9.66 -4.27
C LEU A 42 -22.94 8.28 -4.10
N ILE A 43 -23.77 7.29 -3.76
CA ILE A 43 -23.38 5.89 -3.64
C ILE A 43 -24.04 5.15 -4.79
N ASP A 44 -23.25 4.42 -5.54
CA ASP A 44 -23.73 3.65 -6.69
C ASP A 44 -23.56 2.15 -6.43
N SER A 45 -22.31 1.68 -6.39
CA SER A 45 -21.99 0.26 -6.25
C SER A 45 -21.46 -0.09 -4.86
N VAL A 46 -22.01 -1.14 -4.25
CA VAL A 46 -21.58 -1.70 -2.96
C VAL A 46 -21.24 -3.18 -3.14
N ALA A 47 -20.07 -3.60 -2.63
CA ALA A 47 -19.62 -4.99 -2.71
C ALA A 47 -19.00 -5.42 -1.37
N ILE A 48 -19.19 -6.70 -1.03
CA ILE A 48 -18.59 -7.34 0.13
C ILE A 48 -17.80 -8.56 -0.37
N LYS A 49 -16.55 -8.68 0.10
CA LYS A 49 -15.67 -9.80 -0.22
C LYS A 49 -15.06 -10.33 1.07
N THR A 50 -15.14 -11.64 1.28
CA THR A 50 -14.34 -12.31 2.31
C THR A 50 -12.86 -12.25 1.94
N LEU A 51 -12.06 -11.62 2.79
CA LEU A 51 -10.60 -11.62 2.66
C LEU A 51 -10.04 -12.93 3.19
N THR A 52 -9.04 -13.48 2.50
CA THR A 52 -8.36 -14.71 2.93
C THR A 52 -6.89 -14.41 3.25
N PRO A 53 -6.57 -13.87 4.45
CA PRO A 53 -5.21 -13.45 4.80
C PRO A 53 -4.18 -14.57 4.60
N PRO A 54 -3.10 -14.33 3.83
CA PRO A 54 -2.06 -15.33 3.64
C PRO A 54 -1.45 -15.82 4.96
N ARG A 55 -1.25 -17.13 5.05
CA ARG A 55 -0.57 -17.76 6.19
C ARG A 55 0.92 -17.39 6.18
N ARG A 56 1.53 -17.35 7.37
CA ARG A 56 2.98 -17.12 7.48
C ARG A 56 3.73 -18.29 6.84
N THR A 57 4.80 -17.97 6.13
CA THR A 57 5.71 -18.98 5.57
C THR A 57 7.10 -18.84 6.20
N ASN A 58 7.95 -19.85 6.00
CA ASN A 58 9.36 -19.78 6.35
C ASN A 58 10.23 -19.16 5.24
N LYS A 59 9.63 -18.82 4.08
CA LYS A 59 10.33 -18.25 2.91
C LYS A 59 10.36 -16.72 2.95
N ASN A 60 9.27 -16.10 3.37
CA ASN A 60 9.14 -14.65 3.50
C ASN A 60 8.53 -14.32 4.87
N LEU A 61 9.20 -13.47 5.64
CA LEU A 61 8.72 -13.02 6.95
C LEU A 61 7.58 -12.01 6.85
N VAL A 62 7.45 -11.34 5.71
CA VAL A 62 6.33 -10.47 5.35
C VAL A 62 5.17 -11.34 4.86
N LYS A 63 3.96 -11.05 5.34
CA LYS A 63 2.72 -11.58 4.78
C LYS A 63 2.26 -10.71 3.63
N ASN A 64 1.70 -11.33 2.59
CA ASN A 64 1.04 -10.63 1.48
C ASN A 64 1.96 -9.54 0.88
N GLY A 65 3.24 -9.86 0.70
CA GLY A 65 4.23 -8.90 0.22
C GLY A 65 4.12 -8.62 -1.28
N ASP A 66 3.42 -9.49 -2.00
CA ASP A 66 3.02 -9.40 -3.40
C ASP A 66 1.62 -8.77 -3.57
N PHE A 67 0.94 -8.43 -2.47
CA PHE A 67 -0.36 -7.75 -2.47
C PHE A 67 -1.50 -8.44 -3.25
N GLU A 68 -1.35 -9.71 -3.60
CA GLU A 68 -2.34 -10.46 -4.40
C GLU A 68 -3.66 -10.69 -3.65
N GLU A 69 -3.65 -10.60 -2.32
CA GLU A 69 -4.87 -10.56 -1.51
C GLU A 69 -5.16 -9.12 -1.06
N GLY A 70 -6.33 -8.60 -1.38
CA GLY A 70 -6.74 -7.26 -1.01
C GLY A 70 -8.21 -6.95 -1.29
N PRO A 71 -8.59 -5.66 -1.30
CA PRO A 71 -9.96 -5.21 -1.56
C PRO A 71 -10.58 -5.82 -2.82
N TYR A 72 -11.92 -5.91 -2.83
CA TYR A 72 -12.64 -6.20 -4.06
C TYR A 72 -12.56 -5.01 -5.00
N ILE A 73 -12.22 -5.27 -6.26
CA ILE A 73 -12.23 -4.27 -7.33
C ILE A 73 -13.49 -4.55 -8.15
N ILE A 74 -14.41 -3.58 -8.16
CA ILE A 74 -15.68 -3.71 -8.86
C ILE A 74 -15.41 -3.75 -10.38
N PRO A 75 -15.94 -4.74 -11.12
CA PRO A 75 -15.73 -4.82 -12.57
C PRO A 75 -16.12 -3.52 -13.28
N GLY A 76 -15.29 -3.09 -14.23
CA GLY A 76 -15.50 -1.86 -14.99
C GLY A 76 -14.97 -0.58 -14.33
N THR A 77 -14.54 -0.64 -13.06
CA THR A 77 -13.86 0.49 -12.40
C THR A 77 -12.38 0.52 -12.78
N LYS A 78 -11.89 1.70 -13.20
CA LYS A 78 -10.52 1.88 -13.75
C LYS A 78 -9.60 2.72 -12.86
N TRP A 79 -10.04 3.04 -11.64
CA TRP A 79 -9.37 3.97 -10.73
C TRP A 79 -8.72 3.29 -9.51
N GLY A 80 -8.81 1.97 -9.41
CA GLY A 80 -8.34 1.20 -8.26
C GLY A 80 -9.23 1.40 -7.03
N VAL A 81 -8.71 1.03 -5.86
CA VAL A 81 -9.46 1.12 -4.59
C VAL A 81 -8.62 1.86 -3.55
N LEU A 82 -9.18 2.94 -3.02
CA LEU A 82 -8.58 3.72 -1.94
C LEU A 82 -8.79 3.01 -0.61
N ILE A 83 -7.71 2.94 0.16
CA ILE A 83 -7.71 2.37 1.49
C ILE A 83 -7.33 3.48 2.45
N PRO A 84 -8.30 4.04 3.19
CA PRO A 84 -8.07 5.10 4.15
C PRO A 84 -7.16 4.67 5.31
N SER A 85 -6.68 5.67 6.03
CA SER A 85 -5.96 5.50 7.29
C SER A 85 -6.79 4.76 8.34
N ARG A 86 -6.10 3.96 9.17
CA ARG A 86 -6.64 3.25 10.34
C ARG A 86 -7.04 4.15 11.52
N MET A 87 -7.46 5.40 11.32
CA MET A 87 -7.87 6.24 12.46
C MET A 87 -9.13 5.72 13.19
N VAL A 88 -9.81 4.66 12.68
CA VAL A 88 -11.08 4.18 13.22
C VAL A 88 -11.14 2.65 13.49
N ASP A 89 -10.35 1.79 12.82
CA ASP A 89 -10.46 0.32 12.96
C ASP A 89 -9.08 -0.40 12.97
N GLU A 90 -9.00 -1.50 13.73
CA GLU A 90 -7.84 -2.41 13.84
C GLU A 90 -7.64 -3.29 12.60
N HIS A 91 -8.61 -3.34 11.70
CA HIS A 91 -8.60 -4.17 10.49
C HIS A 91 -8.22 -3.35 9.26
N SER A 92 -7.53 -3.98 8.31
CA SER A 92 -7.12 -3.36 7.05
C SER A 92 -7.58 -4.25 5.92
N PRO A 93 -8.15 -3.67 4.85
CA PRO A 93 -8.51 -4.44 3.67
C PRO A 93 -7.26 -4.89 2.86
N LEU A 94 -6.04 -4.51 3.29
CA LEU A 94 -4.79 -5.15 2.89
C LEU A 94 -4.31 -6.10 3.99
N PRO A 95 -4.60 -7.42 3.88
CA PRO A 95 -4.23 -8.37 4.92
C PRO A 95 -2.74 -8.35 5.25
N GLY A 96 -2.42 -8.20 6.53
CA GLY A 96 -1.04 -8.13 7.02
C GLY A 96 -0.41 -6.74 6.97
N TRP A 97 -1.05 -5.75 6.34
CA TRP A 97 -0.53 -4.39 6.20
C TRP A 97 -1.44 -3.36 6.86
N MET A 98 -0.83 -2.39 7.51
CA MET A 98 -1.48 -1.24 8.14
C MET A 98 -1.32 -0.03 7.24
N VAL A 99 -2.37 0.77 7.06
CA VAL A 99 -2.28 2.12 6.48
C VAL A 99 -2.26 3.11 7.64
N GLU A 100 -1.12 3.75 7.86
CA GLU A 100 -0.84 4.45 9.13
C GLU A 100 -0.82 5.96 9.04
N SER A 101 -0.74 6.52 7.84
CA SER A 101 -0.68 7.97 7.65
C SER A 101 -2.06 8.55 7.34
N LEU A 102 -2.19 9.87 7.42
CA LEU A 102 -3.47 10.60 7.31
C LEU A 102 -4.19 10.43 5.96
N LYS A 103 -3.46 10.05 4.91
CA LYS A 103 -3.99 9.90 3.56
C LYS A 103 -4.05 8.43 3.16
N ALA A 104 -4.94 8.14 2.23
CA ALA A 104 -5.16 6.81 1.70
C ALA A 104 -3.99 6.35 0.82
N VAL A 105 -3.84 5.03 0.74
CA VAL A 105 -3.08 4.37 -0.32
C VAL A 105 -4.05 3.82 -1.36
N LYS A 106 -3.57 3.55 -2.57
CA LYS A 106 -4.40 2.96 -3.61
C LYS A 106 -3.96 1.54 -3.90
N TYR A 107 -4.90 0.62 -3.81
CA TYR A 107 -4.77 -0.74 -4.30
C TYR A 107 -5.11 -0.77 -5.80
N ILE A 108 -4.20 -1.29 -6.61
CA ILE A 108 -4.31 -1.28 -8.08
C ILE A 108 -4.22 -2.68 -8.65
N ASP A 109 -4.70 -2.84 -9.89
CA ASP A 109 -4.66 -4.07 -10.65
C ASP A 109 -3.98 -3.95 -12.01
N SER A 110 -3.51 -5.09 -12.52
CA SER A 110 -2.85 -5.21 -13.83
C SER A 110 -3.75 -4.95 -15.03
N ASP A 111 -5.08 -5.02 -14.87
CA ASP A 111 -6.01 -4.86 -16.00
C ASP A 111 -6.14 -3.38 -16.37
N HIS A 112 -5.87 -2.48 -15.42
CA HIS A 112 -5.98 -1.03 -15.58
C HIS A 112 -4.66 -0.28 -15.35
N PHE A 113 -3.69 -0.87 -14.64
CA PHE A 113 -2.44 -0.21 -14.25
C PHE A 113 -1.22 -1.07 -14.53
N ALA A 114 -0.06 -0.43 -14.63
CA ALA A 114 1.20 -1.15 -14.59
C ALA A 114 1.49 -1.61 -13.16
N VAL A 115 1.64 -2.92 -12.97
CA VAL A 115 2.04 -3.54 -11.70
C VAL A 115 3.44 -4.16 -11.84
N PRO A 116 4.34 -4.02 -10.86
CA PRO A 116 5.69 -4.58 -10.96
C PRO A 116 5.73 -6.10 -11.12
N ARG A 117 4.83 -6.83 -10.44
CA ARG A 117 4.71 -8.28 -10.48
C ARG A 117 3.25 -8.69 -10.25
N GLY A 118 2.89 -9.87 -10.74
CA GLY A 118 1.57 -10.44 -10.46
C GLY A 118 0.43 -9.62 -11.07
N ARG A 119 -0.67 -9.50 -10.33
CA ARG A 119 -1.91 -8.80 -10.75
C ARG A 119 -2.26 -7.62 -9.86
N ARG A 120 -1.55 -7.42 -8.74
CA ARG A 120 -1.92 -6.44 -7.72
C ARG A 120 -0.70 -5.72 -7.17
N ALA A 121 -0.88 -4.46 -6.78
CA ALA A 121 0.16 -3.67 -6.14
C ALA A 121 -0.44 -2.52 -5.32
N VAL A 122 0.41 -1.76 -4.62
CA VAL A 122 0.00 -0.58 -3.84
C VAL A 122 0.70 0.68 -4.36
N GLU A 123 -0.06 1.72 -4.70
CA GLU A 123 0.42 3.06 -5.03
C GLU A 123 0.34 3.98 -3.80
N LEU A 124 1.43 4.70 -3.52
CA LEU A 124 1.56 5.64 -2.40
C LEU A 124 1.27 7.07 -2.89
N LEU A 125 0.09 7.63 -2.56
CA LEU A 125 -0.47 8.80 -3.28
C LEU A 125 0.00 10.17 -2.78
N ALA A 126 0.33 10.31 -1.49
CA ALA A 126 0.34 11.61 -0.83
C ALA A 126 1.63 11.87 -0.03
N GLY A 127 2.79 11.68 -0.66
CA GLY A 127 4.07 11.89 -0.01
C GLY A 127 4.16 11.22 1.36
N ARG A 128 4.65 11.96 2.35
CA ARG A 128 4.88 11.47 3.72
C ARG A 128 3.59 11.21 4.50
N GLU A 129 2.45 11.64 3.98
CA GLU A 129 1.15 11.39 4.58
C GLU A 129 0.47 10.12 4.04
N SER A 130 1.16 9.31 3.24
CA SER A 130 0.70 7.99 2.79
C SER A 130 1.76 6.93 3.10
N ALA A 131 1.49 6.06 4.07
CA ALA A 131 2.41 5.00 4.47
C ALA A 131 1.69 3.67 4.70
N ILE A 132 2.34 2.59 4.27
CA ILE A 132 1.98 1.23 4.66
C ILE A 132 3.04 0.62 5.55
N ALA A 133 2.61 -0.27 6.45
CA ALA A 133 3.53 -0.93 7.35
C ALA A 133 3.11 -2.32 7.80
N GLN A 134 4.09 -3.13 8.19
CA GLN A 134 3.88 -4.44 8.77
C GLN A 134 4.87 -4.72 9.89
N VAL A 135 4.40 -5.31 10.98
CA VAL A 135 5.26 -5.80 12.07
C VAL A 135 5.55 -7.28 11.87
N ILE A 136 6.79 -7.60 11.50
CA ILE A 136 7.27 -8.97 11.27
C ILE A 136 7.95 -9.54 12.52
N ARG A 137 7.97 -10.88 12.63
CA ARG A 137 8.69 -11.59 13.69
C ARG A 137 10.14 -11.82 13.26
N THR A 138 11.07 -11.38 14.09
CA THR A 138 12.52 -11.46 13.85
C THR A 138 13.22 -12.01 15.09
N VAL A 139 14.53 -12.23 15.00
CA VAL A 139 15.35 -12.68 16.14
C VAL A 139 16.43 -11.63 16.39
N PRO A 140 16.53 -11.07 17.62
CA PRO A 140 17.55 -10.09 17.96
C PRO A 140 18.96 -10.55 17.56
N GLY A 141 19.75 -9.63 17.01
CA GLY A 141 21.13 -9.88 16.57
C GLY A 141 21.26 -10.56 15.21
N ARG A 142 20.20 -11.17 14.65
CA ARG A 142 20.25 -11.80 13.32
C ARG A 142 20.21 -10.76 12.19
N GLN A 143 20.89 -11.10 11.10
CA GLN A 143 20.87 -10.32 9.86
C GLN A 143 19.74 -10.76 8.94
N TYR A 144 19.13 -9.77 8.31
CA TYR A 144 18.04 -9.90 7.37
C TYR A 144 18.27 -8.98 6.17
N ALA A 145 17.58 -9.24 5.08
CA ALA A 145 17.48 -8.35 3.94
C ALA A 145 16.00 -8.14 3.62
N LEU A 146 15.59 -6.87 3.59
CA LEU A 146 14.33 -6.42 3.03
C LEU A 146 14.55 -6.14 1.54
N SER A 147 13.79 -6.78 0.65
CA SER A 147 13.79 -6.51 -0.78
C SER A 147 12.39 -6.13 -1.27
N PHE A 148 12.30 -5.28 -2.28
CA PHE A 148 11.03 -4.83 -2.85
C PHE A 148 11.23 -4.25 -4.26
N SER A 149 10.13 -4.11 -4.99
CA SER A 149 10.05 -3.45 -6.30
C SER A 149 9.45 -2.06 -6.16
N VAL A 150 9.95 -1.11 -6.95
CA VAL A 150 9.42 0.24 -7.11
C VAL A 150 9.10 0.49 -8.58
N GLY A 151 7.91 1.01 -8.88
CA GLY A 151 7.48 1.35 -10.23
C GLY A 151 6.55 2.56 -10.28
N ASN A 152 5.89 2.75 -11.43
CA ASN A 152 4.81 3.71 -11.62
C ASN A 152 3.60 2.99 -12.22
N ALA A 153 2.40 3.49 -11.95
CA ALA A 153 1.15 2.79 -12.26
C ALA A 153 0.68 2.96 -13.73
N SER A 154 1.46 3.57 -14.63
CA SER A 154 1.01 3.92 -15.99
C SER A 154 -0.23 4.82 -16.02
N ASN A 155 -0.34 5.70 -15.03
CA ASN A 155 -1.50 6.56 -14.78
C ASN A 155 -1.14 8.04 -14.91
N THR A 156 -0.28 8.40 -15.89
CA THR A 156 0.18 9.78 -16.14
C THR A 156 0.90 10.47 -14.96
N CYS A 157 1.30 9.72 -13.93
CA CYS A 157 2.13 10.23 -12.85
C CYS A 157 3.58 10.41 -13.33
N ARG A 158 3.94 11.62 -13.77
CA ARG A 158 5.29 11.93 -14.29
C ARG A 158 6.15 12.65 -13.26
N GLY A 159 7.46 12.53 -13.45
CA GLY A 159 8.48 13.21 -12.66
C GLY A 159 9.21 12.29 -11.70
N SER A 160 10.00 12.88 -10.82
CA SER A 160 10.79 12.15 -9.84
C SER A 160 9.89 11.62 -8.73
N LEU A 161 9.89 10.30 -8.57
CA LEU A 161 9.24 9.59 -7.48
C LEU A 161 10.31 9.06 -6.52
N MET A 162 9.96 8.89 -5.25
CA MET A 162 10.88 8.34 -4.27
C MET A 162 10.14 7.55 -3.20
N VAL A 163 10.59 6.32 -3.00
CA VAL A 163 10.15 5.47 -1.89
C VAL A 163 11.18 5.55 -0.77
N GLU A 164 10.75 5.85 0.44
CA GLU A 164 11.55 5.58 1.65
C GLU A 164 11.04 4.29 2.29
N ALA A 165 11.97 3.37 2.55
CA ALA A 165 11.70 2.10 3.20
C ALA A 165 12.49 1.99 4.50
N TYR A 166 11.83 1.53 5.57
CA TYR A 166 12.42 1.33 6.88
C TYR A 166 12.30 -0.12 7.32
N ALA A 167 13.33 -0.63 7.99
CA ALA A 167 13.33 -1.91 8.68
C ALA A 167 13.95 -1.73 10.08
N GLY A 168 13.11 -1.51 11.09
CA GLY A 168 13.58 -1.14 12.42
C GLY A 168 14.27 0.22 12.41
N ARG A 169 15.58 0.25 12.62
CA ARG A 169 16.39 1.50 12.63
C ARG A 169 17.05 1.81 11.29
N GLU A 170 17.11 0.82 10.39
CA GLU A 170 17.73 0.98 9.08
C GLU A 170 16.72 1.55 8.09
N SER A 171 17.22 2.31 7.11
CA SER A 171 16.39 2.91 6.08
C SER A 171 17.12 2.98 4.74
N THR A 172 16.35 3.06 3.65
CA THR A 172 16.87 3.35 2.31
C THR A 172 15.90 4.24 1.54
N LYS A 173 16.44 5.04 0.62
CA LYS A 173 15.67 5.86 -0.31
C LYS A 173 15.89 5.37 -1.72
N VAL A 174 14.79 5.10 -2.43
CA VAL A 174 14.82 4.52 -3.77
C VAL A 174 14.22 5.53 -4.74
N PRO A 175 15.05 6.30 -5.45
CA PRO A 175 14.57 7.20 -6.49
C PRO A 175 14.11 6.40 -7.71
N TYR A 176 13.04 6.89 -8.35
CA TYR A 176 12.46 6.34 -9.57
C TYR A 176 11.97 7.48 -10.46
N GLU A 177 12.55 7.64 -11.65
CA GLU A 177 12.10 8.65 -12.62
C GLU A 177 10.96 8.08 -13.46
N SER A 178 9.79 8.72 -13.38
CA SER A 178 8.57 8.23 -14.04
C SER A 178 8.23 9.02 -15.29
N ALA A 179 8.04 8.30 -16.40
CA ALA A 179 7.41 8.81 -17.62
C ALA A 179 5.86 8.71 -17.58
N GLY A 180 5.30 8.12 -16.53
CA GLY A 180 3.85 7.95 -16.33
C GLY A 180 3.18 6.93 -17.26
N GLN A 181 3.96 6.07 -17.91
CA GLN A 181 3.52 5.11 -18.93
C GLN A 181 3.84 3.65 -18.51
N GLY A 182 4.04 3.41 -17.22
CA GLY A 182 4.54 2.14 -16.71
C GLY A 182 6.03 1.97 -16.97
N GLY A 183 6.49 0.73 -17.06
CA GLY A 183 7.88 0.40 -17.37
C GLY A 183 8.48 -0.63 -16.43
N ALA A 184 9.79 -0.86 -16.58
CA ALA A 184 10.51 -1.80 -15.74
C ALA A 184 10.50 -1.34 -14.27
N ALA A 185 10.20 -2.28 -13.38
CA ALA A 185 10.32 -2.04 -11.95
C ALA A 185 11.78 -2.00 -11.52
N LYS A 186 12.11 -1.10 -10.60
CA LYS A 186 13.41 -1.02 -9.95
C LYS A 186 13.41 -1.88 -8.69
N ARG A 187 14.37 -2.80 -8.59
CA ARG A 187 14.56 -3.63 -7.40
C ARG A 187 15.45 -2.91 -6.39
N ALA A 188 15.06 -2.96 -5.12
CA ALA A 188 15.83 -2.40 -4.02
C ALA A 188 16.03 -3.45 -2.92
N VAL A 189 17.14 -3.31 -2.19
CA VAL A 189 17.48 -4.17 -1.05
C VAL A 189 17.99 -3.30 0.09
N LEU A 190 17.46 -3.52 1.29
CA LEU A 190 17.88 -2.93 2.56
C LEU A 190 18.33 -4.05 3.51
N PRO A 191 19.64 -4.25 3.68
CA PRO A 191 20.18 -5.10 4.74
C PRO A 191 19.87 -4.47 6.10
N PHE A 192 19.48 -5.27 7.08
CA PHE A 192 19.31 -4.80 8.45
C PHE A 192 19.60 -5.89 9.48
N ARG A 193 19.99 -5.47 10.69
CA ARG A 193 20.13 -6.35 11.84
C ARG A 193 18.95 -6.12 12.79
N ALA A 194 18.23 -7.18 13.13
CA ALA A 194 17.10 -7.06 14.04
C ALA A 194 17.58 -6.74 15.46
N THR A 195 16.98 -5.75 16.10
CA THR A 195 17.28 -5.35 17.49
C THR A 195 16.30 -5.93 18.51
N SER A 196 15.14 -6.43 18.05
CA SER A 196 14.06 -6.97 18.86
C SER A 196 13.48 -8.23 18.21
N SER A 197 12.61 -8.95 18.91
CA SER A 197 11.85 -10.10 18.40
C SER A 197 10.74 -9.72 17.41
N ARG A 198 10.47 -8.41 17.30
CA ARG A 198 9.57 -7.82 16.32
C ARG A 198 10.28 -6.67 15.62
N THR A 199 10.21 -6.66 14.29
CA THR A 199 10.74 -5.57 13.48
C THR A 199 9.60 -4.96 12.67
N ARG A 200 9.53 -3.64 12.70
CA ARG A 200 8.56 -2.86 11.95
C ARG A 200 9.15 -2.51 10.59
N VAL A 201 8.43 -2.86 9.53
CA VAL A 201 8.76 -2.51 8.15
C VAL A 201 7.77 -1.46 7.67
N VAL A 202 8.24 -0.36 7.10
CA VAL A 202 7.42 0.78 6.68
C VAL A 202 7.84 1.23 5.28
N PHE A 203 6.87 1.63 4.46
CA PHE A 203 7.07 2.28 3.17
C PHE A 203 6.24 3.55 3.09
N PHE A 204 6.82 4.63 2.60
CA PHE A 204 6.10 5.86 2.27
C PHE A 204 6.75 6.57 1.07
N SER A 205 6.01 7.49 0.44
CA SER A 205 6.55 8.34 -0.62
C SER A 205 7.23 9.57 -0.02
N SER A 206 8.39 9.99 -0.52
CA SER A 206 9.00 11.25 -0.08
C SER A 206 8.29 12.48 -0.65
N PHE A 207 7.71 12.35 -1.85
CA PHE A 207 7.25 13.47 -2.66
C PHE A 207 5.73 13.45 -2.85
N TYR A 208 5.17 14.65 -2.95
CA TYR A 208 3.79 14.87 -3.37
C TYR A 208 3.78 15.05 -4.88
N ASN A 209 3.08 14.14 -5.56
CA ASN A 209 2.93 14.19 -7.00
C ASN A 209 1.45 14.18 -7.34
N THR A 210 1.12 14.86 -8.43
CA THR A 210 -0.19 14.82 -9.06
C THR A 210 -0.04 14.32 -10.49
N ARG A 211 -1.09 13.72 -11.02
CA ARG A 211 -1.13 13.28 -12.41
C ARG A 211 -1.01 14.48 -13.35
N THR A 212 -0.31 14.31 -14.47
CA THR A 212 -0.03 15.44 -15.37
C THR A 212 -1.16 15.80 -16.33
N ASP A 213 -2.15 14.93 -16.49
CA ASP A 213 -3.31 15.14 -17.37
C ASP A 213 -4.41 15.98 -16.71
N ASP A 214 -4.61 15.85 -15.40
CA ASP A 214 -5.61 16.62 -14.65
C ASP A 214 -5.01 17.57 -13.58
N MET A 215 -3.70 17.51 -13.36
CA MET A 215 -2.94 18.36 -12.44
C MET A 215 -3.46 18.39 -11.00
N SER A 216 -4.32 17.44 -10.61
CA SER A 216 -5.07 17.50 -9.36
C SER A 216 -5.18 16.15 -8.65
N SER A 217 -5.29 15.05 -9.40
CA SER A 217 -5.35 13.72 -8.81
C SER A 217 -4.00 13.33 -8.23
N LEU A 218 -3.99 12.95 -6.95
CA LEU A 218 -2.79 12.49 -6.26
C LEU A 218 -2.29 11.17 -6.86
N CYS A 219 -0.97 11.06 -7.00
CA CYS A 219 -0.31 9.87 -7.53
C CYS A 219 1.08 9.70 -6.92
N GLY A 220 1.69 8.53 -7.12
CA GLY A 220 3.05 8.33 -6.66
C GLY A 220 3.66 6.99 -7.01
N PRO A 221 4.72 6.57 -6.30
CA PRO A 221 5.40 5.32 -6.59
C PRO A 221 4.53 4.12 -6.24
N VAL A 222 4.66 3.06 -7.03
CA VAL A 222 4.06 1.75 -6.81
C VAL A 222 5.06 0.86 -6.08
N ILE A 223 4.62 0.20 -5.00
CA ILE A 223 5.37 -0.82 -4.26
C ILE A 223 4.78 -2.19 -4.53
N ASP A 224 5.65 -3.18 -4.67
CA ASP A 224 5.28 -4.58 -4.85
C ASP A 224 6.45 -5.54 -4.52
N ASP A 225 6.17 -6.84 -4.50
CA ASP A 225 7.11 -7.95 -4.32
C ASP A 225 8.04 -7.78 -3.12
N VAL A 226 7.43 -7.42 -1.98
CA VAL A 226 8.11 -7.19 -0.72
C VAL A 226 8.47 -8.51 -0.05
N ALA A 227 9.75 -8.69 0.25
CA ALA A 227 10.24 -9.85 0.98
C ALA A 227 11.23 -9.49 2.07
N VAL A 228 11.14 -10.18 3.20
CA VAL A 228 12.19 -10.18 4.22
C VAL A 228 12.67 -11.59 4.46
N VAL A 229 13.97 -11.79 4.26
CA VAL A 229 14.64 -13.10 4.41
C VAL A 229 15.80 -13.00 5.40
N SER A 230 16.05 -14.06 6.15
CA SER A 230 17.24 -14.14 7.01
C SER A 230 18.47 -14.41 6.15
N VAL A 231 19.53 -13.63 6.37
CA VAL A 231 20.79 -13.76 5.65
C VAL A 231 21.78 -14.48 6.55
N ARG A 232 22.37 -15.57 6.05
CA ARG A 232 23.49 -16.23 6.74
C ARG A 232 24.72 -15.34 6.63
N ALA A 233 25.41 -15.11 7.74
CA ALA A 233 26.73 -14.49 7.70
C ALA A 233 27.66 -15.37 6.85
N ARG A 234 28.32 -14.79 5.84
CA ARG A 234 29.41 -15.48 5.16
C ARG A 234 30.52 -15.72 6.19
N PRO A 235 31.03 -16.95 6.37
CA PRO A 235 32.21 -17.14 7.18
C PRO A 235 33.35 -16.30 6.57
N PRO A 236 34.21 -15.69 7.41
CA PRO A 236 35.36 -14.95 6.90
C PRO A 236 36.18 -15.88 5.99
N LYS A 237 36.59 -15.37 4.82
CA LYS A 237 37.55 -16.09 3.98
C LYS A 237 38.79 -16.33 4.83
N ARG A 238 39.15 -17.60 5.05
CA ARG A 238 40.46 -17.92 5.63
C ARG A 238 41.51 -17.37 4.67
N ALA A 239 42.35 -16.47 5.17
CA ALA A 239 43.58 -16.04 4.49
C ALA A 239 44.60 -17.18 4.54
#